data_AF-A0A838S9F1-F1
#
_entry.id   AF-A0A838S9F1-F1
#
_cell.length_a   1.000
_cell.length_b   1.000
_cell.length_c   1.000
_cell.angle_alpha   90.00
_cell.angle_beta   90.00
_cell.angle_gamma   90.00
#
_symmetry.space_group_name_H-M   'P 1'
#
loop_
_entity.id
_entity.type
_entity.pdbx_description
1 polymer ?
#
loop_
_entity_poly.entity_id
_entity_poly.type
_entity_poly.pdbx_seq_one_letter_code
_entity_poly.pdbx_strand_id
1 'polypeptide(L)'
;SYRGHDARFHWLTHFFVGAATALLVMSLLAWRRRRPVPYPLVWPVAAHLVAMFPDFLFTAGIAHFWWMDLFLGHISTHFVPGRNVTWYLIFLAALGLYLAVLSRLPGHRSLPATRPREWRQIT
;
A
#
# COMPACT_ATOMS: atom_id res chain seq x y z
N SER A 1 -9.50 -27.69 13.03
CA SER A 1 -8.86 -26.87 14.08
C SER A 1 -8.10 -25.72 13.41
N TYR A 2 -7.98 -24.55 14.05
CA TYR A 2 -7.22 -23.37 13.57
C TYR A 2 -5.79 -23.75 13.11
N ARG A 3 -5.18 -24.71 13.81
CA ARG A 3 -3.84 -25.24 13.52
C ARG A 3 -3.77 -26.27 12.38
N GLY A 4 -4.89 -26.82 11.92
CA GLY A 4 -4.94 -27.90 10.92
C GLY A 4 -4.97 -27.43 9.46
N HIS A 5 -5.13 -26.13 9.21
CA HIS A 5 -5.20 -25.52 7.87
C HIS A 5 -4.13 -24.43 7.66
N ASP A 6 -3.03 -24.46 8.43
CA ASP A 6 -1.99 -23.41 8.37
C ASP A 6 -2.51 -21.97 8.53
N ALA A 7 -3.68 -21.80 9.12
CA ALA A 7 -4.22 -20.49 9.47
C ALA A 7 -3.46 -19.97 10.70
N ARG A 8 -2.17 -19.67 10.55
CA ARG A 8 -1.42 -18.85 11.51
C ARG A 8 -1.77 -17.39 11.24
N PHE A 9 -1.74 -16.54 12.25
CA PHE A 9 -1.97 -15.11 12.06
C PHE A 9 -0.86 -14.52 11.18
N HIS A 10 -1.17 -14.15 9.94
CA HIS A 10 -0.18 -13.75 8.93
C HIS A 10 -0.06 -12.22 8.85
N TRP A 11 0.09 -11.57 10.01
CA TRP A 11 0.12 -10.11 10.15
C TRP A 11 0.98 -9.41 9.10
N LEU A 12 2.21 -9.90 8.90
CA LEU A 12 3.16 -9.28 7.98
C LEU A 12 2.78 -9.46 6.50
N THR A 13 2.25 -10.64 6.14
CA THR A 13 1.77 -10.88 4.78
C THR A 13 0.56 -10.00 4.48
N HIS A 14 -0.39 -9.90 5.42
CA HIS A 14 -1.53 -8.99 5.31
C HIS A 14 -1.11 -7.54 5.17
N PHE A 15 -0.08 -7.13 5.91
CA PHE A 15 0.48 -5.79 5.77
C PHE A 15 1.05 -5.56 4.38
N PHE A 16 1.91 -6.45 3.87
CA PHE A 16 2.50 -6.28 2.53
C PHE A 16 1.45 -6.29 1.42
N VAL A 17 0.48 -7.22 1.47
CA VAL A 17 -0.61 -7.30 0.49
C VAL A 17 -1.47 -6.03 0.54
N GLY A 18 -1.91 -5.63 1.74
CA GLY A 18 -2.74 -4.44 1.92
C GLY A 18 -2.02 -3.16 1.50
N ALA A 19 -0.78 -2.97 1.98
CA ALA A 19 0.03 -1.81 1.65
C ALA A 19 0.38 -1.73 0.17
N ALA A 20 0.78 -2.83 -0.48
CA ALA A 20 1.03 -2.85 -1.92
C ALA A 20 -0.22 -2.48 -2.71
N THR A 21 -1.38 -3.04 -2.36
CA THR A 21 -2.67 -2.71 -2.98
C THR A 21 -3.00 -1.22 -2.84
N ALA A 22 -2.87 -0.68 -1.62
CA ALA A 22 -3.07 0.74 -1.35
C ALA A 22 -2.14 1.63 -2.18
N LEU A 23 -0.85 1.29 -2.26
CA LEU A 23 0.15 2.04 -3.03
C LEU A 23 -0.15 2.02 -4.54
N LEU A 24 -0.62 0.90 -5.09
CA LEU A 24 -1.03 0.81 -6.50
C LEU A 24 -2.26 1.69 -6.78
N VAL A 25 -3.28 1.63 -5.91
CA VAL A 25 -4.47 2.49 -6.04
C VAL A 25 -4.10 3.97 -5.89
N MET A 26 -3.29 4.31 -4.89
CA MET A 26 -2.81 5.67 -4.68
C MET A 26 -1.99 6.18 -5.86
N SER A 27 -1.16 5.34 -6.47
CA SER A 27 -0.40 5.65 -7.68
C SER A 27 -1.33 5.98 -8.84
N LEU A 28 -2.36 5.14 -9.07
CA LEU A 28 -3.35 5.37 -10.11
C LEU A 28 -4.14 6.67 -9.86
N LEU A 29 -4.60 6.90 -8.63
CA LEU A 29 -5.34 8.10 -8.26
C LEU A 29 -4.48 9.36 -8.40
N ALA A 30 -3.24 9.33 -7.93
CA ALA A 30 -2.32 10.45 -8.00
C ALA A 30 -1.96 10.77 -9.46
N TRP A 31 -1.72 9.75 -10.26
CA TRP A 31 -1.45 9.91 -11.70
C TRP A 31 -2.65 10.51 -12.43
N ARG A 32 -3.87 9.98 -12.23
CA ARG A 32 -5.10 10.47 -12.87
C ARG A 32 -5.48 11.88 -12.43
N ARG A 33 -5.39 12.18 -11.13
CA ARG A 33 -5.80 13.47 -10.56
C ARG A 33 -4.70 14.53 -10.64
N ARG A 34 -3.47 14.14 -11.02
CA ARG A 34 -2.29 14.99 -11.09
C ARG A 34 -2.01 15.71 -9.76
N ARG A 35 -2.35 15.06 -8.64
CA ARG A 35 -2.26 15.57 -7.27
C ARG A 35 -1.95 14.42 -6.30
N PRO A 36 -1.24 14.65 -5.19
CA PRO A 36 -0.99 13.62 -4.20
C PRO A 36 -2.30 13.17 -3.54
N VAL A 37 -2.36 11.91 -3.10
CA VAL A 37 -3.50 11.40 -2.33
C VAL A 37 -3.42 11.94 -0.90
N PRO A 38 -4.53 12.48 -0.33
CA PRO A 38 -4.53 12.96 1.05
C PRO A 38 -4.35 11.81 2.03
N TYR A 39 -3.64 12.08 3.13
CA TYR A 39 -3.36 11.13 4.21
C TYR A 39 -2.76 9.81 3.71
N PRO A 40 -1.62 9.84 2.97
CA PRO A 40 -1.09 8.67 2.28
C PRO A 40 -0.74 7.50 3.21
N LEU A 41 -0.56 7.73 4.51
CA LEU A 41 -0.31 6.68 5.51
C LEU A 41 -1.59 5.96 5.97
N VAL A 42 -2.75 6.60 5.88
CA VAL A 42 -4.04 6.00 6.28
C VAL A 42 -4.43 4.87 5.33
N TRP A 43 -4.08 5.01 4.05
CA TRP A 43 -4.43 4.04 3.01
C TRP A 43 -3.81 2.65 3.22
N PRO A 44 -2.48 2.50 3.42
CA PRO A 44 -1.88 1.22 3.78
C PRO A 44 -2.44 0.60 5.05
N VAL A 45 -2.72 1.42 6.08
CA VAL A 45 -3.30 0.94 7.35
C VAL A 45 -4.72 0.41 7.14
N ALA A 46 -5.57 1.16 6.45
CA ALA A 46 -6.93 0.73 6.15
C ALA A 46 -6.94 -0.55 5.28
N ALA A 47 -6.09 -0.61 4.25
CA ALA A 47 -5.98 -1.79 3.40
C ALA A 47 -5.40 -3.00 4.15
N HIS A 48 -4.51 -2.79 5.12
CA HIS A 48 -4.03 -3.84 6.02
C HIS A 48 -5.16 -4.42 6.87
N LEU A 49 -6.01 -3.57 7.47
CA LEU A 49 -7.18 -4.02 8.24
C LEU A 49 -8.17 -4.80 7.38
N VAL A 50 -8.39 -4.37 6.14
CA VAL A 50 -9.22 -5.11 5.17
C VAL A 50 -8.59 -6.45 4.81
N ALA A 51 -7.27 -6.50 4.60
CA ALA A 51 -6.55 -7.74 4.30
C ALA A 51 -6.58 -8.73 5.47
N MET A 52 -6.64 -8.24 6.71
CA MET A 52 -6.81 -9.06 7.91
C MET A 52 -8.22 -9.58 8.13
N PHE A 53 -9.23 -9.05 7.43
CA PHE A 53 -10.63 -9.40 7.65
C PHE A 53 -10.91 -10.92 7.61
N PRO A 54 -10.33 -11.71 6.69
CA PRO A 54 -10.49 -13.16 6.69
C PRO A 54 -10.01 -13.84 7.97
N ASP A 55 -8.94 -13.35 8.60
CA ASP A 55 -8.41 -13.92 9.86
C ASP A 55 -9.44 -13.73 11.00
N PHE A 56 -10.13 -12.58 11.04
CA PHE A 56 -11.18 -12.34 12.04
C PHE A 56 -12.41 -13.24 11.84
N LEU A 57 -12.85 -13.41 10.59
CA LEU A 57 -13.95 -14.32 10.27
C LEU A 57 -13.62 -15.75 10.66
N PHE A 58 -12.36 -16.16 10.46
CA PHE A 58 -11.90 -17.49 10.83
C PHE A 58 -11.86 -17.69 12.35
N THR A 59 -11.37 -16.71 13.11
CA THR A 59 -11.44 -16.74 14.58
C THR A 59 -12.89 -16.82 15.09
N ALA A 60 -13.85 -16.26 14.35
CA ALA A 60 -15.28 -16.36 14.66
C ALA A 60 -15.94 -17.68 14.19
N GLY A 61 -15.19 -18.61 13.60
CA GLY A 61 -15.68 -19.92 13.17
C GLY A 61 -16.36 -19.96 11.80
N ILE A 62 -16.24 -18.89 10.99
CA ILE A 62 -16.83 -18.82 9.66
C ILE A 62 -15.96 -19.57 8.65
N ALA A 63 -16.59 -20.40 7.81
CA ALA A 63 -15.90 -21.28 6.86
C ALA A 63 -15.11 -20.50 5.80
N HIS A 64 -13.85 -20.91 5.61
CA HIS A 64 -12.84 -20.23 4.80
C HIS A 64 -13.11 -20.25 3.28
N PHE A 65 -13.76 -21.29 2.76
CA PHE A 65 -13.79 -21.54 1.32
C PHE A 65 -14.56 -20.47 0.52
N TRP A 66 -15.66 -19.96 1.05
CA TRP A 66 -16.46 -18.92 0.38
C TRP A 66 -15.70 -17.58 0.26
N TRP A 67 -14.72 -17.34 1.13
CA TRP A 67 -13.95 -16.10 1.15
C TRP A 67 -12.68 -16.18 0.30
N MET A 68 -12.20 -17.39 -0.03
CA MET A 68 -11.01 -17.56 -0.86
C MET A 68 -11.19 -17.02 -2.28
N ASP A 69 -12.41 -17.08 -2.83
CA ASP A 69 -12.72 -16.60 -4.17
C ASP A 69 -12.87 -15.07 -4.23
N LEU A 70 -13.38 -14.45 -3.16
CA LEU A 70 -13.49 -12.99 -3.04
C LEU A 70 -12.12 -12.34 -2.80
N PHE A 71 -11.26 -13.02 -2.04
CA PHE A 71 -9.88 -12.64 -1.82
C PHE A 71 -8.96 -13.49 -2.71
N LEU A 72 -9.10 -13.42 -4.03
CA LEU A 72 -8.26 -14.12 -5.03
C LEU A 72 -6.73 -13.99 -4.80
N GLY A 73 -6.28 -13.00 -4.02
CA GLY A 73 -4.91 -12.91 -3.52
C GLY A 73 -4.52 -13.96 -2.47
N HIS A 74 -5.47 -14.46 -1.66
CA HIS A 74 -5.22 -15.37 -0.56
C HIS A 74 -4.74 -16.74 -1.05
N ILE A 75 -5.42 -17.35 -2.04
CA ILE A 75 -4.96 -18.61 -2.68
C ILE A 75 -3.56 -18.43 -3.26
N SER A 76 -3.35 -17.40 -4.09
CA SER A 76 -2.05 -17.18 -4.74
C SER A 76 -0.93 -16.87 -3.75
N THR A 77 -1.21 -16.23 -2.61
CA THR A 77 -0.20 -15.99 -1.57
C THR A 77 0.31 -17.29 -0.93
N HIS A 78 -0.55 -18.30 -0.72
CA HIS A 78 -0.16 -19.53 0.00
C HIS A 78 0.73 -20.47 -0.82
N PHE A 79 0.66 -20.41 -2.14
CA PHE A 79 1.42 -21.31 -3.02
C PHE A 79 2.75 -20.72 -3.54
N VAL A 80 3.12 -19.50 -3.15
CA VAL A 80 4.38 -18.87 -3.58
C VAL A 80 5.52 -19.29 -2.65
N PRO A 81 6.56 -20.00 -3.15
CA PRO A 81 7.76 -20.27 -2.37
C PRO A 81 8.42 -18.96 -1.92
N GLY A 82 8.80 -18.85 -0.64
CA GLY A 82 9.35 -17.60 -0.10
C GLY A 82 8.32 -16.46 0.00
N ARG A 83 7.02 -16.77 0.14
CA ARG A 83 5.88 -15.85 0.26
C ARG A 83 6.19 -14.46 0.84
N ASN A 84 6.80 -14.40 2.02
CA ASN A 84 7.09 -13.11 2.68
C ASN A 84 8.09 -12.26 1.89
N VAL A 85 9.11 -12.87 1.29
CA VAL A 85 10.10 -12.19 0.45
C VAL A 85 9.43 -11.68 -0.82
N THR A 86 8.63 -12.51 -1.49
CA THR A 86 7.92 -12.09 -2.71
C THR A 86 7.00 -10.90 -2.43
N TRP A 87 6.20 -10.96 -1.37
CA TRP A 87 5.32 -9.85 -0.99
C TRP A 87 6.07 -8.61 -0.53
N TYR A 88 7.21 -8.77 0.15
CA TYR A 88 8.09 -7.66 0.48
C TYR A 88 8.64 -6.97 -0.78
N LEU A 89 9.08 -7.74 -1.78
CA LEU A 89 9.56 -7.18 -3.06
C LEU A 89 8.44 -6.48 -3.83
N ILE A 90 7.23 -7.05 -3.85
CA ILE A 90 6.05 -6.41 -4.45
C ILE A 90 5.73 -5.10 -3.74
N PHE A 91 5.76 -5.09 -2.40
CA PHE A 91 5.57 -3.88 -1.61
C PHE A 91 6.62 -2.80 -1.96
N LEU A 92 7.90 -3.16 -2.03
CA LEU A 92 8.96 -2.22 -2.42
C LEU A 92 8.76 -1.68 -3.84
N ALA A 93 8.36 -2.54 -4.80
CA ALA A 93 8.06 -2.12 -6.16
C ALA A 93 6.86 -1.15 -6.22
N ALA A 94 5.79 -1.43 -5.48
CA ALA A 94 4.62 -0.56 -5.39
C ALA A 94 4.96 0.79 -4.71
N LEU A 95 5.81 0.77 -3.68
CA LEU A 95 6.30 1.99 -3.03
C LEU A 95 7.14 2.83 -3.99
N GLY A 96 8.08 2.19 -4.70
CA GLY A 96 8.89 2.84 -5.73
C GLY A 96 8.03 3.46 -6.83
N LEU A 97 6.99 2.75 -7.29
CA LEU A 97 6.03 3.28 -8.27
C LEU A 97 5.30 4.52 -7.73
N TYR A 98 4.79 4.46 -6.49
CA TYR A 98 4.08 5.60 -5.91
C TYR A 98 4.98 6.83 -5.80
N LEU A 99 6.22 6.66 -5.32
CA LEU A 99 7.21 7.73 -5.26
C LEU A 99 7.57 8.28 -6.64
N ALA A 100 7.69 7.42 -7.66
CA ALA A 100 7.92 7.81 -9.03
C ALA A 100 6.74 8.59 -9.65
N VAL A 101 5.50 8.27 -9.25
CA VAL A 101 4.32 9.07 -9.63
C VAL A 101 4.36 10.43 -8.96
N LEU A 102 4.65 10.50 -7.66
CA LEU A 102 4.72 11.77 -6.91
C LEU A 102 5.81 12.72 -7.45
N SER A 103 6.98 12.20 -7.83
CA SER A 103 8.07 13.03 -8.38
C SER A 103 7.74 13.68 -9.72
N ARG A 104 6.73 13.17 -10.43
CA ARG A 104 6.24 13.69 -11.71
C ARG A 104 5.07 14.67 -11.57
N LEU A 105 4.59 14.92 -10.34
CA LEU A 105 3.47 15.84 -10.12
C LEU A 105 3.91 17.31 -10.19
N PRO A 106 3.08 18.19 -10.78
CA PRO A 106 3.33 19.64 -10.76
C PRO A 106 3.27 20.16 -9.31
N GLY A 107 4.36 20.77 -8.81
CA GLY A 107 4.44 21.33 -7.45
C GLY A 107 5.54 20.75 -6.56
N HIS A 108 6.21 19.65 -6.97
CA HIS A 108 7.41 19.13 -6.30
C HIS A 108 8.73 19.55 -6.97
N ARG A 109 8.65 20.31 -8.07
CA ARG A 109 9.81 21.06 -8.56
C ARG A 109 10.05 22.21 -7.59
N SER A 110 11.15 22.12 -6.86
CA SER A 110 11.68 23.18 -5.99
C SER A 110 11.41 24.54 -6.59
N LEU A 111 10.80 25.43 -5.81
CA LEU A 111 10.68 26.84 -6.17
C LEU A 111 12.07 27.31 -6.67
N PRO A 112 12.16 27.97 -7.85
CA PRO A 112 13.42 28.52 -8.29
C PRO A 112 13.97 29.38 -7.14
N ALA A 113 15.22 29.13 -6.76
CA ALA A 113 15.90 29.85 -5.69
C ALA A 113 15.57 31.33 -5.84
N THR A 114 14.76 31.84 -4.90
CA THR A 114 14.36 33.24 -4.89
C THR A 114 15.63 34.05 -4.92
N ARG A 115 15.90 34.73 -6.04
CA ARG A 115 17.02 35.67 -6.13
C ARG A 115 16.91 36.62 -4.93
N PRO A 116 18.01 36.88 -4.21
CA PRO A 116 17.97 37.79 -3.09
C PRO A 116 17.37 39.12 -3.54
N ARG A 117 16.35 39.59 -2.81
CA ARG A 117 15.78 40.93 -2.98
C ARG A 117 16.90 41.93 -2.72
N GLU A 118 17.41 42.54 -3.78
CA GLU A 118 18.23 43.75 -3.68
C GLU A 118 17.36 44.85 -3.07
N TRP A 119 17.63 45.17 -1.81
CA TRP A 119 17.05 46.30 -1.12
C TRP A 119 17.55 47.57 -1.79
N ARG A 120 16.71 48.21 -2.61
CA ARG A 120 16.97 49.57 -3.07
C ARG A 120 17.04 50.48 -1.85
N GLN A 121 18.20 51.09 -1.66
CA GLN A 121 18.42 52.18 -0.73
C GLN A 121 17.42 53.29 -1.05
N ILE A 122 16.60 53.65 -0.07
CA ILE A 122 15.80 54.88 -0.08
C ILE A 122 16.72 55.94 0.55
N THR A 123 17.29 56.77 -0.32
CA THR A 123 17.86 58.09 0.02
C THR A 123 16.77 59.08 0.36
#